data_AF-A0A431V9A6-F1
#
_entry.id   AF-A0A431V9A6-F1
#
_cell.length_a   1.000
_cell.length_b   1.000
_cell.length_c   1.000
_cell.angle_alpha   90.00
_cell.angle_beta   90.00
_cell.angle_gamma   90.00
#
_symmetry.space_group_name_H-M   'P 1'
#
loop_
_entity.id
_entity.type
_entity.pdbx_description
1 polymer ?
#
loop_
_entity_poly.entity_id
_entity_poly.type
_entity_poly.pdbx_seq_one_letter_code
_entity_poly.pdbx_strand_id
1 'polypeptide(L)' 'MARRKEPVIPDAILDQLLAGADAKTAFDQNGLLDQLKKALTERALKAELDHHLAGDESGNRRNGYGRKT' A
#
# COMPACT_ATOMS: atom_id res chain seq x y z
N MET A 1 4.20 35.22 -10.12
CA MET A 1 3.39 34.00 -9.94
C MET A 1 4.21 33.03 -9.11
N ALA A 2 3.70 32.55 -7.97
CA ALA A 2 4.45 31.64 -7.11
C ALA A 2 4.73 30.33 -7.88
N ARG A 3 6.00 29.95 -7.99
CA ARG A 3 6.40 28.66 -8.58
C ARG A 3 5.76 27.56 -7.72
N ARG A 4 4.87 26.76 -8.31
CA ARG A 4 4.38 25.55 -7.62
C ARG A 4 5.59 24.65 -7.37
N LYS A 5 5.80 24.27 -6.11
CA LYS A 5 6.79 23.27 -5.73
C LYS A 5 6.45 21.99 -6.48
N GLU A 6 7.46 21.33 -7.03
CA GLU A 6 7.24 20.04 -7.70
C GLU A 6 6.54 19.08 -6.73
N PRO A 7 5.50 18.38 -7.21
CA PRO A 7 4.74 17.48 -6.36
C PRO A 7 5.62 16.30 -5.96
N VAL A 8 5.55 15.91 -4.69
CA VAL A 8 6.31 14.76 -4.16
C VAL A 8 5.84 13.45 -4.79
N ILE A 9 4.57 13.39 -5.18
CA ILE A 9 3.98 12.28 -5.91
C ILE A 9 3.79 12.74 -7.36
N PRO A 10 4.39 12.06 -8.36
CA PRO A 10 4.19 12.39 -9.76
C PRO A 10 2.72 12.28 -10.18
N ASP A 11 2.26 13.21 -11.02
CA ASP A 11 0.87 13.24 -11.51
C ASP A 11 0.48 11.93 -12.21
N ALA A 12 1.40 11.31 -12.96
CA ALA A 12 1.15 10.02 -13.60
C ALA A 12 0.81 8.89 -12.62
N ILE A 13 1.34 8.94 -11.39
CA ILE A 13 0.98 7.96 -10.34
C ILE A 13 -0.41 8.27 -9.80
N LEU A 14 -0.76 9.55 -9.62
CA LEU A 14 -2.10 9.95 -9.20
C LEU A 14 -3.15 9.54 -10.25
N ASP A 15 -2.86 9.76 -11.53
CA ASP A 15 -3.72 9.34 -12.63
C ASP A 15 -3.89 7.81 -12.65
N GLN A 16 -2.81 7.06 -12.41
CA GLN A 16 -2.88 5.59 -12.30
C GLN A 16 -3.72 5.14 -11.10
N LEU A 17 -3.58 5.80 -9.93
CA LEU A 17 -4.35 5.47 -8.73
C LEU A 17 -5.84 5.80 -8.89
N LEU A 18 -6.15 6.88 -9.61
CA LEU A 18 -7.51 7.31 -9.89
C LEU A 18 -8.12 6.59 -11.10
N ALA A 19 -7.32 5.90 -11.92
CA ALA A 19 -7.80 5.13 -13.06
C ALA A 19 -8.74 4.01 -12.59
N GLY A 20 -10.05 4.20 -12.84
CA GLY A 20 -11.09 3.26 -12.45
C GLY A 20 -11.74 3.53 -11.09
N ALA A 21 -11.35 4.59 -10.39
CA ALA A 21 -12.02 5.05 -9.17
C ALA A 21 -12.72 6.40 -9.42
N ASP A 22 -13.86 6.65 -8.76
CA ASP A 22 -14.42 8.00 -8.72
C ASP A 22 -13.57 8.86 -7.77
N ALA A 23 -12.91 9.88 -8.30
CA ALA A 23 -12.08 10.78 -7.52
C ALA A 23 -12.85 11.44 -6.36
N LYS A 24 -14.17 11.60 -6.49
CA LYS A 24 -15.02 12.18 -5.44
C LYS A 24 -15.16 11.27 -4.22
N THR A 25 -15.10 9.96 -4.42
CA THR A 25 -15.26 8.96 -3.36
C THR A 25 -13.91 8.45 -2.85
N ALA A 26 -12.79 8.96 -3.37
CA ALA A 26 -11.45 8.54 -2.98
C ALA A 26 -11.18 8.70 -1.47
N PHE A 27 -11.84 9.68 -0.84
CA PHE A 27 -11.75 10.00 0.59
C PHE A 27 -12.90 9.43 1.41
N ASP A 28 -13.90 8.80 0.79
CA ASP A 28 -15.00 8.18 1.51
C ASP A 28 -14.50 6.97 2.31
N GLN A 29 -15.31 6.55 3.28
CA GLN A 29 -15.02 5.36 4.06
C GLN A 29 -14.96 4.12 3.16
N ASN A 30 -13.89 3.33 3.28
CA ASN A 30 -13.55 2.22 2.37
C ASN A 30 -13.24 2.63 0.92
N GLY A 31 -13.01 3.93 0.68
CA GLY A 31 -12.58 4.48 -0.59
C GLY A 31 -11.12 4.15 -0.93
N LEU A 32 -10.62 4.79 -1.98
CA LEU A 32 -9.30 4.54 -2.55
C LEU A 32 -8.17 4.65 -1.51
N LEU A 33 -8.23 5.65 -0.62
CA LEU A 33 -7.18 5.84 0.39
C LEU A 33 -7.13 4.73 1.43
N ASP A 34 -8.27 4.18 1.84
CA ASP A 34 -8.30 3.08 2.79
C ASP A 34 -7.77 1.79 2.15
N GLN A 35 -8.08 1.57 0.87
CA GLN A 35 -7.52 0.47 0.09
C GLN A 35 -6.00 0.61 -0.09
N LEU A 36 -5.52 1.83 -0.40
CA LEU A 36 -4.10 2.12 -0.53
C LEU A 36 -3.34 1.90 0.78
N LYS A 37 -3.90 2.39 1.90
CA LYS A 37 -3.35 2.14 3.24
C LYS A 37 -3.21 0.65 3.49
N LYS A 38 -4.30 -0.11 3.29
CA LYS A 38 -4.30 -1.57 3.48
C LYS A 38 -3.21 -2.25 2.64
N ALA A 39 -3.13 -1.94 1.34
CA ALA A 39 -2.13 -2.52 0.45
C ALA A 39 -0.69 -2.20 0.89
N LEU A 40 -0.46 -0.98 1.39
CA LEU A 40 0.85 -0.57 1.91
C LEU A 40 1.20 -1.35 3.19
N THR A 41 0.26 -1.48 4.13
CA THR A 41 0.48 -2.23 5.37
C THR A 41 0.76 -3.71 5.09
N GLU A 42 0.00 -4.33 4.19
CA GLU A 42 0.21 -5.72 3.79
C GLU A 42 1.58 -5.92 3.11
N ARG A 43 2.02 -4.96 2.29
CA ARG A 43 3.34 -4.99 1.67
C ARG A 43 4.47 -4.87 2.70
N ALA A 44 4.32 -3.99 3.68
CA ALA A 44 5.29 -3.82 4.77
C ALA A 44 5.40 -5.12 5.61
N LEU A 45 4.27 -5.67 6.04
CA LEU A 45 4.22 -6.93 6.79
C LEU A 45 4.84 -8.10 6.01
N LYS A 46 4.60 -8.16 4.70
CA LYS A 46 5.23 -9.18 3.85
C LYS A 46 6.75 -9.02 3.80
N ALA A 47 7.25 -7.78 3.65
CA ALA A 47 8.67 -7.51 3.64
C ALA A 47 9.35 -7.87 4.98
N GLU A 48 8.70 -7.58 6.11
CA GLU A 48 9.15 -8.00 7.43
C GLU A 48 9.21 -9.53 7.55
N LEU A 49 8.17 -10.23 7.08
CA LEU A 49 8.15 -11.70 7.07
C LEU A 49 9.25 -12.30 6.18
N ASP A 50 9.48 -11.73 4.99
CA ASP A 50 10.57 -12.15 4.10
C ASP A 50 11.93 -11.96 4.78
N HIS A 51 12.14 -10.83 5.47
CA HIS A 51 13.35 -10.58 6.26
C HIS A 51 13.50 -11.57 7.42
N HIS A 52 12.42 -11.86 8.16
CA HIS A 52 12.45 -12.81 9.28
C HIS A 52 12.73 -14.25 8.85
N LEU A 53 12.22 -14.67 7.69
CA LEU A 53 12.40 -16.02 7.17
C LEU A 53 13.73 -16.20 6.41
N ALA A 54 14.43 -15.12 6.07
CA ALA A 54 15.76 -15.18 5.45
C ALA A 54 16.87 -15.61 6.44
N GLY A 55 16.57 -15.76 7.74
CA GLY A 55 17.46 -16.33 8.74
C GLY A 55 17.44 -17.87 8.69
N ASP A 56 18.60 -18.46 8.41
CA ASP A 56 18.78 -19.86 7.94
C ASP A 56 18.57 -20.98 8.98
N GLU A 57 17.94 -20.71 10.14
CA GLU A 57 17.85 -21.67 11.25
C GLU A 57 16.46 -21.73 11.90
N SER A 58 15.45 -21.09 11.30
CA SER A 58 14.08 -21.22 11.78
C SER A 58 13.39 -22.38 11.07
N GLY A 59 13.02 -23.45 11.79
CA GLY A 59 12.14 -24.51 11.28
C GLY A 59 10.72 -24.02 10.90
N ASN A 60 10.52 -22.71 10.84
CA ASN A 60 9.28 -22.03 10.53
C ASN A 60 9.13 -21.86 9.03
N ARG A 61 7.93 -22.12 8.53
CA ARG A 61 7.55 -21.93 7.12
C ARG A 61 6.29 -21.09 7.05
N ARG A 62 6.05 -20.49 5.87
CA ARG A 62 4.80 -19.78 5.60
C ARG A 62 3.62 -20.74 5.70
N ASN A 63 2.58 -20.35 6.43
CA ASN A 63 1.36 -21.13 6.62
C ASN A 63 0.09 -20.38 6.14
N GLY A 64 0.20 -19.66 5.02
CA GLY A 64 -0.92 -18.93 4.41
C GLY A 64 -1.17 -17.53 4.98
N TYR A 65 -2.38 -17.00 4.74
CA TYR A 65 -2.81 -15.65 5.10
C TYR A 65 -4.03 -15.70 6.03
N GLY A 66 -4.08 -14.81 7.03
CA GLY A 66 -5.21 -14.68 7.95
C GLY A 66 -5.83 -13.28 7.88
N ARG A 67 -7.16 -13.19 7.96
CA ARG A 67 -7.85 -11.89 8.07
C ARG A 67 -7.73 -11.39 9.50
N LYS A 68 -7.14 -10.21 9.70
CA LYS A 68 -7.20 -9.53 10.99
C LYS A 68 -8.58 -8.87 11.12
N THR A 69 -9.34 -9.29 12.13
CA THR A 69 -10.58 -8.63 12.57
C THR A 69 -10.25 -7.53 13.57
#